data_AF-A0A4U5NCU4-F1
#
_entry.id   AF-A0A4U5NCU4-F1
#
_cell.length_a   1.000
_cell.length_b   1.000
_cell.length_c   1.000
_cell.angle_alpha   90.00
_cell.angle_beta   90.00
_cell.angle_gamma   90.00
#
_symmetry.space_group_name_H-M   'P 1'
#
loop_
_entity.id
_entity.type
_entity.pdbx_description
1 polymer ?
#
loop_
_entity_poly.entity_id
_entity_poly.type
_entity_poly.pdbx_seq_one_letter_code
_entity_poly.pdbx_strand_id
1 'polypeptide(L)'
;MLAKDNGTMLRNEYLNETVQILDVISTGFPIFNPKTEKNESFNQFCSGFCQINEPVRQFYNGFQVKMGESSLNSSRSERISLHYPVTSLFGREVSLQPNFFGIELFNKTAEAEQRWTNMKMVKMIIFQFRAEQHSEWKDDDVKKWELAVGNYFNG
;
A
#
# COMPACT_ATOMS: atom_id res chain seq x y z
N MET A 1 -3.20 -6.27 -6.89
CA MET A 1 -3.71 -7.23 -5.89
C MET A 1 -5.21 -7.37 -6.03
N LEU A 2 -5.69 -8.61 -6.18
CA LEU A 2 -7.11 -8.99 -6.20
C LEU A 2 -7.32 -10.09 -5.16
N ALA A 3 -8.52 -10.15 -4.57
CA ALA A 3 -8.84 -11.24 -3.66
C ALA A 3 -9.02 -12.54 -4.46
N LYS A 4 -8.44 -13.63 -3.95
CA LYS A 4 -8.47 -14.96 -4.62
C LYS A 4 -9.89 -15.52 -4.75
N ASP A 5 -10.79 -15.09 -3.89
CA ASP A 5 -12.19 -15.53 -3.81
C ASP A 5 -13.18 -14.51 -4.44
N ASN A 6 -12.67 -13.51 -5.18
CA ASN A 6 -13.46 -12.42 -5.77
C ASN A 6 -14.22 -11.56 -4.74
N GLY A 7 -13.88 -11.66 -3.44
CA GLY A 7 -14.40 -10.81 -2.39
C GLY A 7 -13.60 -9.51 -2.19
N THR A 8 -13.85 -8.81 -1.08
CA THR A 8 -13.20 -7.53 -0.76
C THR A 8 -11.74 -7.68 -0.32
N MET A 9 -10.88 -6.75 -0.73
CA MET A 9 -9.49 -6.62 -0.25
C MET A 9 -9.39 -6.08 1.18
N LEU A 10 -10.49 -5.63 1.80
CA LEU A 10 -10.52 -5.04 3.15
C LEU A 10 -10.35 -6.03 4.31
N ARG A 11 -10.19 -7.34 4.02
CA ARG A 11 -9.99 -8.36 5.06
C ARG A 11 -8.56 -8.32 5.58
N ASN A 12 -8.39 -8.64 6.86
CA ASN A 12 -7.11 -8.49 7.55
C ASN A 12 -5.98 -9.25 6.86
N GLU A 13 -6.26 -10.51 6.53
CA GLU A 13 -5.34 -11.42 5.88
C GLU A 13 -4.86 -10.88 4.52
N TYR A 14 -5.76 -10.27 3.74
CA TYR A 14 -5.42 -9.69 2.45
C TYR A 14 -4.69 -8.36 2.58
N LEU A 15 -5.05 -7.51 3.55
CA LEU A 15 -4.32 -6.27 3.80
C LEU A 15 -2.90 -6.55 4.33
N ASN A 16 -2.75 -7.56 5.19
CA ASN A 16 -1.44 -8.01 5.67
C ASN A 16 -0.59 -8.58 4.52
N GLU A 17 -1.13 -9.50 3.72
CA GLU A 17 -0.45 -10.03 2.52
C GLU A 17 -0.07 -8.91 1.54
N THR A 18 -0.96 -7.92 1.37
CA THR A 18 -0.72 -6.74 0.52
C THR A 18 0.51 -5.96 1.01
N VAL A 19 0.61 -5.66 2.31
CA VAL A 19 1.79 -4.94 2.86
C VAL A 19 3.06 -5.80 2.79
N GLN A 20 2.97 -7.11 3.00
CA GLN A 20 4.12 -8.01 2.83
C GLN A 20 4.64 -8.02 1.40
N ILE A 21 3.76 -8.04 0.39
CA ILE A 21 4.15 -7.95 -1.02
C ILE A 21 4.82 -6.61 -1.32
N LEU A 22 4.30 -5.51 -0.76
CA LEU A 22 4.94 -4.20 -0.86
C LEU A 22 6.37 -4.25 -0.29
N ASP A 23 6.58 -4.85 0.89
CA ASP A 23 7.90 -5.01 1.51
C ASP A 23 8.87 -5.85 0.65
N VAL A 24 8.37 -6.96 0.09
CA VAL A 24 9.16 -7.85 -0.78
C VAL A 24 9.64 -7.11 -2.02
N ILE A 25 8.77 -6.39 -2.73
CA ILE A 25 9.18 -5.65 -3.93
C ILE A 25 10.12 -4.50 -3.58
N SER A 26 9.84 -3.78 -2.49
CA SER A 26 10.61 -2.63 -2.03
C SER A 26 12.05 -2.97 -1.60
N THR A 27 12.30 -4.20 -1.14
CA THR A 27 13.58 -4.58 -0.52
C THR A 27 14.27 -5.79 -1.14
N GLY A 28 13.50 -6.72 -1.70
CA GLY A 28 13.97 -8.04 -2.12
C GLY A 28 14.67 -8.09 -3.48
N PHE A 29 14.62 -7.01 -4.26
CA PHE A 29 15.18 -6.96 -5.62
C PHE A 29 16.20 -5.82 -5.72
N PRO A 30 17.43 -6.00 -5.22
CA PRO A 30 18.43 -4.94 -5.29
C PRO A 30 19.08 -4.84 -6.68
N ILE A 31 19.45 -3.63 -7.06
CA ILE A 31 20.24 -3.30 -8.25
C ILE A 31 21.64 -2.87 -7.81
N PHE A 32 22.67 -3.27 -8.56
CA PHE A 32 24.03 -2.82 -8.30
C PHE A 32 24.22 -1.37 -8.75
N ASN A 33 24.60 -0.50 -7.83
CA ASN A 33 24.96 0.88 -8.12
C ASN A 33 26.50 1.00 -8.28
N PRO A 34 27.00 1.29 -9.48
CA PRO A 34 28.45 1.34 -9.75
C PRO A 34 29.14 2.54 -9.09
N LYS A 35 28.41 3.59 -8.71
CA LYS A 35 28.98 4.78 -8.06
C LYS A 35 29.20 4.58 -6.57
N THR A 36 28.29 3.86 -5.92
CA THR A 36 28.37 3.56 -4.48
C THR A 36 29.01 2.19 -4.20
N GLU A 37 29.25 1.40 -5.26
CA GLU A 37 29.73 0.01 -5.22
C GLU A 37 28.87 -0.90 -4.33
N LYS A 38 27.56 -0.66 -4.32
CA LYS A 38 26.60 -1.34 -3.44
C LYS A 38 25.39 -1.85 -4.20
N ASN A 39 24.85 -2.95 -3.71
CA ASN A 39 23.52 -3.41 -4.08
C ASN A 39 22.49 -2.59 -3.29
N GLU A 40 21.66 -1.84 -4.00
CA GLU A 40 20.65 -0.97 -3.44
C GLU A 40 19.26 -1.52 -3.77
N SER A 41 18.40 -1.65 -2.78
CA SER A 41 16.99 -1.96 -2.95
C SER A 41 16.22 -0.78 -3.53
N PHE A 42 14.99 -1.01 -4.00
CA PHE A 42 14.11 0.07 -4.47
C PHE A 42 14.00 1.20 -3.45
N ASN A 43 13.87 0.89 -2.16
CA ASN A 43 13.79 1.91 -1.11
C ASN A 43 15.07 2.75 -0.95
N GLN A 44 16.22 2.22 -1.33
CA GLN A 44 17.51 2.91 -1.22
C GLN A 44 17.81 3.74 -2.47
N PHE A 45 17.41 3.22 -3.63
CA PHE A 45 17.77 3.79 -4.91
C PHE A 45 16.72 4.74 -5.45
N CYS A 46 15.46 4.58 -5.05
CA CYS A 46 14.38 5.41 -5.56
C CYS A 46 14.59 6.89 -5.19
N SER A 47 14.48 7.75 -6.20
CA SER A 47 14.31 9.20 -6.04
C SER A 47 13.01 9.63 -6.72
N GLY A 48 12.24 10.47 -6.03
CA GLY A 48 10.90 10.87 -6.47
C GLY A 48 9.87 9.73 -6.41
N PHE A 49 8.61 10.03 -6.07
CA PHE A 49 7.49 9.06 -6.05
C PHE A 49 7.65 7.82 -5.14
N CYS A 50 8.74 7.67 -4.37
CA CYS A 50 9.00 6.48 -3.55
C CYS A 50 7.91 6.18 -2.52
N GLN A 51 7.17 7.21 -2.12
CA GLN A 51 6.09 7.13 -1.14
C GLN A 51 4.71 6.99 -1.80
N ILE A 52 4.62 6.73 -3.12
CA ILE A 52 3.34 6.65 -3.84
C ILE A 52 2.45 5.50 -3.33
N ASN A 53 3.04 4.45 -2.75
CA ASN A 53 2.31 3.33 -2.15
C ASN A 53 2.10 3.47 -0.64
N GLU A 54 2.61 4.54 -0.03
CA GLU A 54 2.46 4.80 1.40
C GLU A 54 0.99 4.85 1.86
N PRO A 55 0.01 5.32 1.06
CA PRO A 55 -1.40 5.21 1.43
C PRO A 55 -1.85 3.80 1.81
N VAL A 56 -1.32 2.76 1.15
CA VAL A 56 -1.68 1.37 1.45
C VAL A 56 -1.15 0.95 2.83
N ARG A 57 0.11 1.26 3.13
CA ARG A 57 0.72 0.94 4.43
C ARG A 57 0.03 1.69 5.55
N GLN A 58 -0.24 2.98 5.35
CA GLN A 58 -0.92 3.83 6.33
C GLN A 58 -2.35 3.36 6.60
N PHE A 59 -3.10 2.99 5.56
CA PHE A 59 -4.41 2.39 5.72
C PHE A 59 -4.37 1.10 6.55
N TYR A 60 -3.45 0.18 6.23
CA TYR A 60 -3.27 -1.06 7.00
C TYR A 60 -2.90 -0.80 8.46
N ASN A 61 -1.96 0.10 8.72
CA ASN A 61 -1.56 0.44 10.09
C ASN A 61 -2.74 0.98 10.91
N GLY A 62 -3.53 1.89 10.34
CA GLY A 62 -4.72 2.40 11.02
C GLY A 62 -5.79 1.32 11.18
N PHE A 63 -5.92 0.40 10.22
CA PHE A 63 -6.81 -0.76 10.32
C PHE A 63 -6.41 -1.68 11.49
N GLN A 64 -5.11 -1.98 11.66
CA GLN A 64 -4.61 -2.76 12.80
C GLN A 64 -4.89 -2.07 14.13
N VAL A 65 -4.71 -0.75 14.22
CA VAL A 65 -5.00 0.00 15.45
C VAL A 65 -6.48 -0.11 15.80
N LYS A 66 -7.39 0.12 14.84
CA LYS A 66 -8.83 0.01 15.09
C LYS A 66 -9.28 -1.43 15.39
N MET A 67 -8.62 -2.43 14.81
CA MET A 67 -8.88 -3.85 15.08
C MET A 67 -8.45 -4.29 16.48
N GLY A 68 -7.31 -3.80 16.95
CA GLY A 68 -6.77 -4.13 18.27
C GLY A 68 -7.49 -3.45 19.44
N GLU A 69 -8.40 -2.52 19.16
CA GLU A 69 -9.15 -1.78 20.18
C GLU A 69 -10.51 -2.42 20.46
N SER A 70 -10.83 -2.62 21.74
CA SER A 70 -12.11 -3.17 22.18
C SER A 70 -13.29 -2.21 21.98
N SER A 71 -13.03 -0.92 21.73
CA SER A 71 -14.06 0.09 21.46
C SER A 71 -13.62 1.01 20.30
N LEU A 72 -14.58 1.35 19.44
CA LEU A 72 -14.39 2.29 18.33
C LEU A 72 -14.07 3.73 18.78
N ASN A 73 -14.27 4.03 20.07
CA ASN A 73 -14.18 5.37 20.67
C ASN A 73 -13.01 5.50 21.65
N SER A 74 -11.92 4.76 21.43
CA SER A 74 -10.67 5.04 22.11
C SER A 74 -10.13 6.41 21.66
N SER A 75 -9.47 7.16 22.55
CA SER A 75 -8.83 8.44 22.20
C SER A 75 -7.79 8.32 21.07
N ARG A 76 -7.27 7.12 20.84
CA ARG A 76 -6.37 6.79 19.73
C ARG A 76 -7.14 6.45 18.45
N SER A 77 -8.28 5.76 18.55
CA SER A 77 -9.19 5.49 17.43
C SER A 77 -9.82 6.75 16.86
N GLU A 78 -10.14 7.73 17.70
CA GLU A 78 -10.76 8.99 17.29
C GLU A 78 -9.85 9.81 16.36
N ARG A 79 -8.54 9.62 16.47
CA ARG A 79 -7.55 10.26 15.61
C ARG A 79 -7.31 9.52 14.30
N ILE A 80 -8.04 8.42 14.06
CA ILE A 80 -7.91 7.57 12.89
C ILE A 80 -9.27 7.46 12.21
N SER A 81 -9.35 7.92 10.96
CA SER A 81 -10.52 7.82 10.09
C SER A 81 -10.11 7.15 8.79
N LEU A 82 -10.48 5.87 8.62
CA LEU A 82 -10.09 5.06 7.45
C LEU A 82 -11.11 5.18 6.32
N HIS A 83 -11.50 6.41 5.98
CA HIS A 83 -12.48 6.65 4.93
C HIS A 83 -11.86 6.77 3.55
N TYR A 84 -12.65 6.42 2.54
CA TYR A 84 -12.42 6.76 1.14
C TYR A 84 -13.22 8.02 0.79
N PRO A 85 -12.70 8.95 -0.03
CA PRO A 85 -11.42 8.86 -0.77
C PRO A 85 -10.18 9.26 0.04
N VAL A 86 -10.36 9.92 1.18
CA VAL A 86 -9.28 10.45 2.01
C VAL A 86 -9.35 9.83 3.40
N THR A 87 -8.26 9.20 3.80
CA THR A 87 -8.05 8.67 5.14
C THR A 87 -7.27 9.69 5.97
N SER A 88 -7.65 9.86 7.24
CA SER A 88 -6.97 10.73 8.19
C SER A 88 -6.35 9.91 9.32
N LEU A 89 -5.06 10.13 9.57
CA LEU A 89 -4.28 9.44 10.61
C LEU A 89 -3.51 10.50 11.40
N PHE A 90 -3.89 10.69 12.67
CA PHE A 90 -3.26 11.64 13.57
C PHE A 90 -3.19 13.07 13.00
N GLY A 91 -4.28 13.50 12.35
CA GLY A 91 -4.39 14.82 11.73
C GLY A 91 -3.70 14.96 10.37
N ARG A 92 -3.13 13.88 9.83
CA ARG A 92 -2.57 13.85 8.47
C ARG A 92 -3.52 13.15 7.52
N GLU A 93 -3.79 13.80 6.39
CA GLU A 93 -4.65 13.26 5.35
C GLU A 93 -3.85 12.55 4.27
N VAL A 94 -4.37 11.43 3.80
CA VAL A 94 -3.77 10.62 2.74
C VAL A 94 -4.87 10.17 1.79
N SER A 95 -4.70 10.45 0.50
CA SER A 95 -5.63 9.98 -0.54
C SER A 95 -5.41 8.49 -0.82
N LEU A 96 -6.49 7.71 -0.79
CA LEU A 96 -6.49 6.29 -1.15
C LEU A 96 -6.66 6.07 -2.66
N GLN A 97 -7.11 7.09 -3.39
CA GLN A 97 -7.44 7.01 -4.81
C GLN A 97 -6.30 6.49 -5.72
N PRO A 98 -5.00 6.76 -5.45
CA PRO A 98 -3.92 6.22 -6.27
C PRO A 98 -3.75 4.69 -6.18
N ASN A 99 -4.30 4.06 -5.13
CA ASN A 99 -4.06 2.64 -4.85
C ASN A 99 -5.33 1.80 -4.74
N PHE A 100 -6.47 2.36 -4.33
CA PHE A 100 -7.69 1.60 -4.03
C PHE A 100 -8.73 1.74 -5.16
N PHE A 101 -9.14 0.61 -5.74
CA PHE A 101 -10.01 0.57 -6.93
C PHE A 101 -11.18 -0.40 -6.81
N GLY A 102 -12.24 -0.12 -7.58
CA GLY A 102 -13.50 -0.88 -7.54
C GLY A 102 -14.17 -0.76 -6.18
N ILE A 103 -14.36 0.49 -5.73
CA ILE A 103 -14.89 0.83 -4.41
C ILE A 103 -16.41 0.79 -4.43
N GLU A 104 -17.01 0.11 -3.46
CA GLU A 104 -18.42 0.29 -3.11
C GLU A 104 -18.48 0.87 -1.69
N LEU A 105 -19.25 1.94 -1.52
CA LEU A 105 -19.48 2.57 -0.22
C LEU A 105 -20.78 2.04 0.41
N PHE A 106 -20.88 2.11 1.73
CA PHE A 106 -22.16 1.88 2.40
C PHE A 106 -23.15 2.99 2.06
N ASN A 107 -24.42 2.63 1.83
CA ASN A 107 -25.48 3.58 1.45
C ASN A 107 -25.99 4.42 2.63
N LYS A 108 -25.78 3.98 3.88
CA LYS A 108 -26.29 4.64 5.10
C LYS A 108 -25.15 4.85 6.11
N THR A 109 -25.08 6.06 6.67
CA THR A 109 -24.10 6.47 7.68
C THR A 109 -24.13 5.58 8.93
N ALA A 110 -25.32 5.14 9.38
CA ALA A 110 -25.46 4.29 10.56
C ALA A 110 -24.80 2.90 10.44
N GLU A 111 -24.67 2.34 9.22
CA GLU A 111 -23.94 1.10 8.99
C GLU A 111 -22.42 1.32 8.96
N ALA A 112 -21.98 2.49 8.50
CA ALA A 112 -20.57 2.88 8.49
C ALA A 112 -20.06 3.26 9.90
N GLU A 113 -20.91 3.84 10.75
CA GLU A 113 -20.58 4.23 12.13
C GLU A 113 -20.20 3.05 13.05
N GLN A 114 -20.64 1.83 12.71
CA GLN A 114 -20.26 0.61 13.43
C GLN A 114 -19.04 -0.10 12.80
N ARG A 115 -18.42 0.50 11.78
CA ARG A 115 -17.32 -0.10 11.01
C ARG A 115 -16.10 0.80 11.07
N TRP A 116 -14.94 0.21 10.78
CA TRP A 116 -13.68 0.95 10.78
C TRP A 116 -13.51 1.88 9.56
N THR A 117 -14.28 1.63 8.49
CA THR A 117 -14.22 2.35 7.21
C THR A 117 -15.62 2.48 6.60
N ASN A 118 -15.81 3.47 5.73
CA ASN A 118 -17.03 3.69 4.94
C ASN A 118 -17.08 2.82 3.67
N MET A 119 -16.00 2.09 3.37
CA MET A 119 -15.93 1.18 2.24
C MET A 119 -16.54 -0.18 2.60
N LYS A 120 -17.51 -0.62 1.80
CA LYS A 120 -18.07 -1.97 1.82
C LYS A 120 -17.20 -2.92 0.99
N MET A 121 -16.75 -2.47 -0.16
CA MET A 121 -15.96 -3.26 -1.12
C MET A 121 -14.72 -2.47 -1.55
N VAL A 122 -13.59 -3.17 -1.61
CA VAL A 122 -12.42 -2.77 -2.42
C VAL A 122 -12.12 -3.95 -3.31
N LYS A 123 -12.32 -3.81 -4.62
CA LYS A 123 -12.05 -4.90 -5.57
C LYS A 123 -10.55 -5.15 -5.74
N MET A 124 -9.77 -4.07 -5.79
CA MET A 124 -8.36 -4.13 -6.16
C MET A 124 -7.52 -3.11 -5.41
N ILE A 125 -6.32 -3.52 -5.02
CA ILE A 125 -5.26 -2.61 -4.58
C ILE A 125 -4.11 -2.66 -5.58
N ILE A 126 -3.68 -1.51 -6.09
CA ILE A 126 -2.61 -1.38 -7.07
C ILE A 126 -1.38 -0.75 -6.40
N PHE A 127 -0.22 -1.33 -6.69
CA PHE A 127 1.07 -0.74 -6.36
C PHE A 127 1.69 -0.09 -7.59
N GLN A 128 2.37 1.02 -7.36
CA GLN A 128 3.10 1.76 -8.37
C GLN A 128 4.55 1.87 -7.92
N PHE A 129 5.46 1.25 -8.65
CA PHE A 129 6.89 1.42 -8.40
C PHE A 129 7.41 2.35 -9.48
N ARG A 130 7.58 3.62 -9.10
CA ARG A 130 8.07 4.70 -9.96
C ARG A 130 9.29 5.29 -9.28
N ALA A 131 10.36 5.48 -10.06
CA ALA A 131 11.55 6.20 -9.64
C ALA A 131 11.97 7.11 -10.79
N GLU A 132 12.55 8.26 -10.48
CA GLU A 132 13.20 9.09 -11.46
C GLU A 132 14.42 8.36 -12.04
N GLN A 133 14.71 8.64 -13.31
CA GLN A 133 15.86 8.05 -13.99
C GLN A 133 17.15 8.65 -13.42
N HIS A 134 18.00 7.78 -12.88
CA HIS A 134 19.35 8.13 -12.48
C HIS A 134 20.32 7.95 -13.65
N SER A 135 21.30 8.85 -13.78
CA SER A 135 22.33 8.74 -14.82
C SER A 135 23.30 7.58 -14.55
N GLU A 136 23.33 7.09 -13.31
CA GLU A 136 24.14 5.97 -12.86
C GLU A 136 23.64 4.60 -13.35
N TRP A 137 22.39 4.47 -13.82
CA TRP A 137 21.86 3.20 -14.33
C TRP A 137 21.59 3.23 -15.82
N LYS A 138 21.84 2.09 -16.46
CA LYS A 138 21.44 1.86 -17.84
C LYS A 138 20.02 1.33 -17.87
N ASP A 139 19.32 1.55 -18.97
CA ASP A 139 17.98 1.00 -19.20
C ASP A 139 17.93 -0.52 -18.96
N ASP A 140 19.02 -1.23 -19.26
CA ASP A 140 19.11 -2.67 -19.03
C ASP A 140 19.15 -3.06 -17.56
N ASP A 141 19.65 -2.19 -16.67
CA ASP A 141 19.67 -2.46 -15.23
C ASP A 141 18.26 -2.30 -14.64
N VAL A 142 17.50 -1.31 -15.12
CA VAL A 142 16.09 -1.12 -14.77
C VAL A 142 15.24 -2.29 -15.29
N LYS A 143 15.44 -2.70 -16.55
CA LYS A 143 14.73 -3.86 -17.12
C LYS A 143 15.00 -5.15 -16.35
N LYS A 144 16.23 -5.38 -15.89
CA LYS A 144 16.55 -6.54 -15.06
C LYS A 144 15.76 -6.55 -13.76
N TRP A 145 15.59 -5.39 -13.13
CA TRP A 145 14.76 -5.26 -11.93
C TRP A 145 13.30 -5.57 -12.22
N GLU A 146 12.72 -4.99 -13.29
CA GLU A 146 11.34 -5.25 -13.71
C GLU A 146 11.10 -6.74 -13.99
N LEU A 147 12.02 -7.38 -14.71
CA LEU A 147 11.97 -8.81 -15.01
C LEU A 147 12.11 -9.66 -13.74
N ALA A 148 12.99 -9.29 -12.80
CA ALA A 148 13.17 -10.02 -11.56
C ALA A 148 11.90 -9.99 -10.69
N VAL A 149 11.27 -8.82 -10.57
CA VAL A 149 9.97 -8.67 -9.90
C VAL A 149 8.90 -9.49 -10.62
N GLY A 150 8.81 -9.39 -11.94
CA GLY A 150 7.84 -10.14 -12.74
C GLY A 150 8.00 -11.65 -12.60
N ASN A 151 9.23 -12.17 -12.64
CA ASN A 151 9.52 -13.59 -12.50
C ASN A 151 9.18 -14.13 -11.11
N TYR A 152 9.34 -13.32 -10.06
CA TYR A 152 9.01 -13.75 -8.70
C TYR A 152 7.52 -14.05 -8.50
N PHE A 153 6.63 -13.31 -9.17
CA PHE A 153 5.18 -13.50 -9.04
C PHE A 153 4.55 -14.39 -10.12
N ASN A 154 5.28 -14.66 -11.20
CA ASN A 154 4.81 -15.52 -12.32
C ASN A 154 5.52 -16.88 -12.38
N GLY A 155 6.51 -17.11 -11.51
CA GLY A 155 7.32 -18.33 -11.44
C GLY A 155 6.72 -19.44 -10.60
#